data_AF-A0A8X6H094-F1
#
_entry.id   AF-A0A8X6H094-F1
#
_cell.length_a   1.000
_cell.length_b   1.000
_cell.length_c   1.000
_cell.angle_alpha   90.00
_cell.angle_beta   90.00
_cell.angle_gamma   90.00
#
_symmetry.space_group_name_H-M   'P 1'
#
loop_
_entity.id
_entity.type
_entity.pdbx_description
1 polymer ?
#
loop_
_entity_poly.entity_id
_entity_poly.type
_entity_poly.pdbx_seq_one_letter_code
_entity_poly.pdbx_strand_id
1 'polypeptide(L)'
;MIRASLNLLRALTLIAASVALAAQAIAICSNAWLYSIELMPNPRYNGTGDREYLSKHTVSGLWRLCYNDRKYQTSSHILPSLSYL
;
A
#
# COMPACT_ATOMS: atom_id res chain seq x y z
N MET A 1 3.90 -8.25 -47.71
CA MET A 1 3.12 -8.07 -46.47
C MET A 1 3.73 -8.72 -45.23
N ILE A 2 4.12 -10.01 -45.25
CA ILE A 2 4.55 -10.75 -44.03
C ILE A 2 5.81 -10.20 -43.33
N ARG A 3 6.79 -9.65 -44.05
CA ARG A 3 8.01 -9.09 -43.43
C ARG A 3 7.74 -7.79 -42.66
N ALA A 4 6.81 -6.96 -43.12
CA ALA A 4 6.46 -5.71 -42.46
C ALA A 4 5.73 -5.97 -41.13
N SER A 5 4.81 -6.95 -41.10
CA SER A 5 4.13 -7.34 -39.86
C SER A 5 5.09 -7.98 -38.85
N LEU A 6 6.07 -8.78 -39.28
CA LEU A 6 7.10 -9.35 -38.40
C LEU A 6 7.99 -8.25 -37.79
N ASN A 7 8.41 -7.27 -38.58
CA ASN A 7 9.20 -6.13 -38.09
C ASN A 7 8.41 -5.28 -37.10
N LEU A 8 7.13 -5.04 -37.37
CA LEU A 8 6.23 -4.32 -36.47
C LEU A 8 6.05 -5.08 -35.15
N LEU A 9 5.81 -6.39 -35.21
CA LEU A 9 5.67 -7.23 -34.02
C LEU A 9 6.93 -7.19 -33.16
N ARG A 10 8.11 -7.24 -33.79
CA ARG A 10 9.41 -7.17 -33.11
C ARG A 10 9.68 -5.81 -32.48
N ALA A 11 9.24 -4.73 -33.12
CA ALA A 11 9.32 -3.40 -32.54
C ALA A 11 8.37 -3.27 -31.33
N LEU A 12 7.14 -3.77 -31.45
CA LEU A 12 6.16 -3.76 -30.35
C LEU A 12 6.64 -4.59 -29.16
N THR A 13 7.25 -5.75 -29.37
CA THR A 13 7.79 -6.57 -28.26
C THR A 13 8.96 -5.87 -27.57
N LEU A 14 9.85 -5.21 -28.31
CA LEU A 14 10.93 -4.42 -27.73
C LEU A 14 10.41 -3.23 -26.91
N ILE A 15 9.40 -2.53 -27.41
CA ILE A 15 8.75 -1.42 -26.71
C ILE A 15 8.02 -1.92 -25.46
N ALA A 16 7.26 -3.01 -25.56
CA ALA A 16 6.58 -3.60 -24.42
C ALA A 16 7.57 -4.06 -23.34
N ALA A 17 8.69 -4.68 -23.75
CA ALA A 17 9.75 -5.11 -22.84
C ALA A 17 10.42 -3.92 -22.12
N SER A 18 10.70 -2.83 -22.83
CA SER A 18 11.32 -1.64 -22.23
C SER A 18 10.38 -0.95 -21.24
N VAL A 19 9.10 -0.82 -21.59
CA VAL A 19 8.07 -0.26 -20.69
C VAL A 19 7.89 -1.15 -19.46
N ALA A 20 7.85 -2.47 -19.64
CA ALA A 20 7.76 -3.41 -18.52
C ALA A 20 8.96 -3.32 -17.59
N LEU A 21 10.17 -3.17 -18.13
CA LEU A 21 11.40 -2.96 -17.33
C LEU A 21 11.33 -1.65 -16.54
N ALA A 22 10.90 -0.56 -17.18
CA ALA A 22 10.75 0.72 -16.51
C ALA A 22 9.72 0.65 -15.37
N ALA A 23 8.56 0.02 -15.62
CA ALA A 23 7.53 -0.17 -14.61
C ALA A 23 8.03 -1.00 -13.41
N GLN A 24 8.76 -2.08 -13.67
CA GLN A 24 9.36 -2.91 -12.61
C GLN A 24 10.42 -2.14 -11.81
N ALA A 25 11.27 -1.35 -12.47
CA ALA A 25 12.26 -0.52 -11.79
C ALA A 25 11.60 0.51 -10.86
N ILE A 26 10.54 1.18 -11.34
CA ILE A 26 9.77 2.13 -10.54
C ILE A 26 9.08 1.42 -9.38
N ALA A 27 8.49 0.25 -9.62
CA ALA A 27 7.87 -0.55 -8.57
C ALA A 27 8.90 -0.88 -7.48
N ILE A 28 10.06 -1.45 -7.83
CA ILE A 28 11.11 -1.85 -6.88
C ILE A 28 11.61 -0.67 -6.05
N CYS A 29 11.71 0.53 -6.64
CA CYS A 29 12.10 1.75 -5.95
C CYS A 29 10.96 2.39 -5.13
N SER A 30 9.70 2.01 -5.39
CA SER A 30 8.55 2.51 -4.65
C SER A 30 8.50 1.92 -3.24
N ASN A 31 8.04 2.73 -2.29
CA ASN A 31 7.95 2.36 -0.88
C ASN A 31 6.55 1.89 -0.46
N ALA A 32 5.63 1.69 -1.42
CA ALA A 32 4.25 1.30 -1.17
C ALA A 32 3.94 -0.07 -1.80
N TRP A 33 4.64 -1.11 -1.33
CA TRP A 33 4.44 -2.48 -1.82
C TRP A 33 3.35 -3.22 -1.05
N LEU A 34 3.37 -3.05 0.27
CA LEU A 34 2.52 -3.81 1.16
C LEU A 34 1.76 -2.85 2.06
N TYR A 35 0.44 -2.98 2.06
CA TYR A 35 -0.43 -2.30 3.01
C TYR A 35 -1.06 -3.36 3.90
N SER A 36 -0.79 -3.30 5.19
CA SER A 36 -1.43 -4.19 6.17
C SER A 36 -2.14 -3.39 7.25
N ILE A 37 -3.24 -3.96 7.73
CA ILE A 37 -4.00 -3.46 8.86
C ILE A 37 -3.93 -4.54 9.93
N GLU A 38 -3.35 -4.21 11.07
CA GLU A 38 -3.26 -5.10 12.22
C GLU A 38 -4.11 -4.58 13.37
N LEU A 39 -4.93 -5.46 13.94
CA LEU A 39 -5.70 -5.19 15.13
C LEU A 39 -4.86 -5.54 16.36
N MET A 40 -4.37 -4.52 17.07
CA MET A 40 -3.58 -4.72 18.28
C MET A 40 -4.47 -4.61 19.52
N PRO A 41 -4.37 -5.51 20.51
CA PRO A 41 -5.15 -5.41 21.73
C PRO A 41 -4.82 -4.11 22.47
N ASN A 42 -5.86 -3.37 22.88
CA ASN A 42 -5.70 -2.09 23.56
C ASN A 42 -5.26 -2.32 25.02
N PRO A 43 -4.05 -1.89 25.43
CA PRO A 43 -3.59 -2.05 26.82
C PRO A 43 -4.38 -1.20 27.82
N ARG A 44 -5.19 -0.25 27.34
CA ARG A 44 -6.08 0.59 28.15
C ARG A 44 -7.54 0.11 28.14
N TYR A 45 -7.80 -1.09 27.63
CA TYR A 45 -9.17 -1.63 27.60
C TYR A 45 -9.66 -1.90 29.03
N ASN A 46 -10.66 -1.14 29.46
CA ASN A 46 -11.19 -1.17 30.83
C ASN A 46 -12.54 -1.92 30.93
N GLY A 47 -12.80 -2.85 30.00
CA GLY A 47 -14.02 -3.68 29.98
C GLY A 47 -15.35 -2.94 29.72
N THR A 48 -15.35 -1.59 29.68
CA THR A 48 -16.56 -0.76 29.65
C THR A 48 -16.59 0.33 28.56
N GLY A 49 -15.53 0.47 27.74
CA GLY A 49 -15.43 1.32 26.54
C GLY A 49 -13.97 1.39 26.02
N ASP A 50 -13.58 1.77 24.80
CA ASP A 50 -14.30 2.30 23.61
C ASP A 50 -14.07 1.37 22.37
N ARG A 51 -12.99 0.58 22.34
CA ARG A 51 -12.72 -0.58 21.45
C ARG A 51 -11.71 -1.53 22.10
N GLU A 52 -11.91 -2.85 21.99
CA GLU A 52 -10.99 -3.89 22.48
C GLU A 52 -9.68 -3.93 21.68
N TYR A 53 -9.74 -3.57 20.39
CA TYR A 53 -8.60 -3.58 19.48
C TYR A 53 -8.37 -2.20 18.83
N LEU A 54 -7.10 -1.81 18.70
CA LEU A 54 -6.63 -0.64 17.97
C LEU A 54 -6.18 -1.06 16.57
N SER A 55 -6.75 -0.45 15.53
CA SER A 55 -6.32 -0.67 14.14
C SER A 55 -5.04 0.11 13.85
N LYS A 56 -3.97 -0.61 13.56
CA LYS A 56 -2.66 -0.08 13.17
C LYS A 56 -2.45 -0.30 11.67
N HIS A 57 -2.16 0.77 10.95
CA HIS A 57 -1.93 0.73 9.51
C HIS A 57 -0.43 0.80 9.23
N THR A 58 0.12 -0.24 8.62
CA THR A 58 1.53 -0.26 8.22
C THR A 58 1.64 -0.28 6.70
N VAL A 59 2.47 0.62 6.17
CA VAL A 59 2.79 0.69 4.75
C VAL A 59 4.26 0.34 4.62
N SER A 60 4.57 -0.78 3.96
CA SER A 60 5.94 -1.24 3.77
C SER A 60 6.38 -1.17 2.32
N GLY A 61 7.63 -0.76 2.10
CA GLY A 61 8.31 -0.85 0.81
C GLY A 61 9.03 -2.19 0.65
N LEU A 62 9.50 -2.49 -0.56
CA LEU A 62 10.22 -3.74 -0.84
C LEU A 62 11.56 -3.82 -0.10
N TRP A 63 12.31 -2.72 -0.06
CA TRP A 63 13.64 -2.66 0.55
C TRP A 63 13.65 -2.12 1.98
N ARG A 64 12.54 -1.53 2.41
CA ARG A 64 12.43 -0.91 3.73
C ARG A 64 11.05 -1.18 4.28
N LEU A 65 11.02 -1.93 5.38
CA LEU A 65 9.81 -2.05 6.20
C LEU A 65 9.47 -0.64 6.69
N CYS A 66 8.35 -0.10 6.23
CA CYS A 66 8.05 1.31 6.39
C CYS A 66 6.99 1.55 7.47
N TYR A 67 7.10 2.78 7.95
CA TYR A 67 6.52 3.43 9.10
C TYR A 67 5.03 3.15 9.33
N ASN A 68 4.64 3.31 10.59
CA ASN A 68 3.24 3.34 10.97
C ASN A 68 2.61 4.63 10.42
N ASP A 69 1.54 4.51 9.63
CA ASP A 69 0.89 5.71 9.08
C ASP A 69 0.11 6.42 10.20
N ARG A 70 0.69 7.52 10.69
CA ARG A 70 0.11 8.30 11.78
C ARG A 70 -1.19 8.97 11.39
N LYS A 71 -1.46 9.23 10.09
CA LYS A 71 -2.71 9.88 9.66
C LYS A 71 -3.93 9.03 10.00
N TYR A 72 -3.82 7.71 9.85
CA TYR A 72 -4.86 6.76 10.22
C TYR A 72 -4.79 6.36 11.70
N GLN A 73 -3.62 6.48 12.33
CA GLN A 73 -3.50 6.31 13.78
C GLN A 73 -4.17 7.45 14.56
N THR A 74 -4.29 8.65 13.98
CA THR A 74 -5.16 9.71 14.52
C THR A 74 -6.64 9.44 14.30
N SER A 75 -7.08 8.46 13.51
CA SER A 75 -8.50 8.08 13.49
C SER A 75 -8.87 7.20 14.70
N SER A 76 -7.90 6.67 15.44
CA SER A 76 -8.12 6.02 16.75
C SER A 76 -7.83 6.93 17.95
N HIS A 77 -7.20 8.09 17.75
CA HIS A 77 -7.04 9.15 18.76
C HIS A 77 -7.97 10.36 18.56
N ILE A 78 -8.52 10.55 17.35
CA ILE A 78 -9.45 11.63 16.95
C ILE A 78 -10.74 11.01 16.40
N LEU A 79 -11.33 10.13 17.19
CA LEU A 79 -12.78 9.93 17.20
C LEU A 79 -13.34 10.25 18.61
N PRO A 80 -13.01 11.39 19.27
CA PRO A 80 -13.95 11.91 20.22
C PRO A 80 -15.11 12.51 19.39
N SER A 81 -16.32 12.07 19.70
CA SER A 81 -17.53 12.90 19.67
C SER A 81 -18.30 13.17 18.37
N LEU A 82 -18.27 12.37 17.30
CA LEU A 82 -19.15 12.63 16.13
C LEU A 82 -19.86 11.40 15.54
N SER A 83 -20.36 10.52 16.42
CA SER A 83 -21.33 9.48 16.06
C SER A 83 -22.58 9.48 16.96
N TYR A 84 -22.88 10.60 17.61
CA TYR A 84 -24.12 10.81 18.40
C TYR A 84 -24.87 12.09 18.01
N LEU A 85 -24.98 12.35 16.70
CA LEU A 85 -26.02 13.19 16.12
C LEU A 85 -26.53 12.53 14.83
#